data_AF-C7ZK73-F1
#
_entry.id   AF-C7ZK73-F1
#
_cell.length_a   1.000
_cell.length_b   1.000
_cell.length_c   1.000
_cell.angle_alpha   90.00
_cell.angle_beta   90.00
_cell.angle_gamma   90.00
#
_symmetry.space_group_name_H-M   'P 1'
#
loop_
_entity.id
_entity.type
_entity.pdbx_description
1 polymer ?
#
loop_
_entity_poly.entity_id
_entity_poly.type
_entity_poly.pdbx_seq_one_letter_code
_entity_poly.pdbx_strand_id
1 'polypeptide(L)'
;MAPLSVMLLINHANTSMPGQWAIFIAKDRKQKGTLFRAVEERSDGINRELRKGFFINPQETVSVITLGAIVDLDIFLLEETAAQVVMPWAKGAYSKKADCREWVFLFVQALVQEGFLRPAVIEKLRLARELSIDGPAIRV
;
A
#
# COMPACT_ATOMS: atom_id res chain seq x y z
N MET A 1 5.56 -23.29 5.80
CA MET A 1 6.06 -22.03 5.21
C MET A 1 5.72 -20.89 6.16
N ALA A 2 6.61 -19.91 6.33
CA ALA A 2 6.31 -18.74 7.18
C ALA A 2 5.37 -17.79 6.41
N PRO A 3 4.33 -17.25 7.07
CA PRO A 3 3.43 -16.30 6.42
C PRO A 3 4.13 -14.98 6.14
N LEU A 4 3.66 -14.26 5.12
CA LEU A 4 4.11 -12.90 4.78
C LEU A 4 3.16 -11.89 5.40
N SER A 5 3.70 -10.82 5.95
CA SER A 5 2.92 -9.71 6.49
C SER A 5 2.46 -8.79 5.37
N VAL A 6 1.17 -8.44 5.40
CA VAL A 6 0.60 -7.35 4.58
C VAL A 6 0.69 -6.07 5.39
N MET A 7 1.48 -5.12 4.91
CA MET A 7 1.81 -3.88 5.61
C MET A 7 1.35 -2.68 4.80
N LEU A 8 0.66 -1.74 5.43
CA LEU A 8 0.46 -0.40 4.89
C LEU A 8 1.73 0.42 5.15
N LEU A 9 2.25 1.05 4.10
CA LEU A 9 3.31 2.03 4.17
C LEU A 9 2.74 3.43 3.96
N ILE A 10 3.15 4.38 4.80
CA ILE A 10 2.80 5.79 4.67
C ILE A 10 4.08 6.61 4.71
N ASN A 11 4.36 7.30 3.60
CA ASN A 11 5.53 8.16 3.45
C ASN A 11 5.34 9.50 4.17
N HIS A 12 6.34 9.95 4.94
CA HIS A 12 6.30 11.24 5.66
C HIS A 12 6.84 12.40 4.81
N ALA A 13 6.75 13.63 5.36
CA ALA A 13 7.12 14.90 4.71
C ALA A 13 8.54 14.95 4.09
N ASN A 14 9.51 14.20 4.65
CA ASN A 14 10.91 14.20 4.22
C ASN A 14 11.25 13.17 3.12
N THR A 15 10.23 12.50 2.56
CA THR A 15 10.43 11.51 1.49
C THR A 15 10.29 12.14 0.10
N SER A 16 10.69 11.41 -0.94
CA SER A 16 10.49 11.82 -2.33
C SER A 16 9.01 11.99 -2.71
N MET A 17 8.10 11.30 -2.02
CA MET A 17 6.66 11.35 -2.25
C MET A 17 5.88 11.38 -0.93
N PRO A 18 5.82 12.54 -0.25
CA PRO A 18 5.14 12.68 1.03
C PRO A 18 3.64 12.40 0.97
N GLY A 19 3.15 11.69 1.98
CA GLY A 19 1.74 11.30 2.12
C GLY A 19 1.32 10.14 1.22
N GLN A 20 2.26 9.56 0.45
CA GLN A 20 1.95 8.43 -0.42
C GLN A 20 1.70 7.17 0.39
N TRP A 21 0.63 6.46 0.02
CA TRP A 21 0.29 5.16 0.59
C TRP A 21 0.66 4.04 -0.37
N ALA A 22 1.10 2.92 0.20
CA ALA A 22 1.40 1.70 -0.54
C ALA A 22 1.14 0.46 0.32
N ILE A 23 0.89 -0.67 -0.32
CA ILE A 23 0.86 -1.98 0.34
C ILE A 23 2.19 -2.68 0.08
N PHE A 24 2.83 -3.15 1.14
CA PHE A 24 4.07 -3.89 1.09
C PHE A 24 3.88 -5.27 1.71
N ILE A 25 4.34 -6.29 1.00
CA ILE A 25 4.21 -7.69 1.40
C ILE A 25 5.59 -8.29 1.55
N ALA A 26 5.95 -8.64 2.77
CA ALA A 26 7.22 -9.27 3.10
C ALA A 26 7.12 -10.02 4.44
N LYS A 27 8.12 -10.83 4.78
CA LYS A 27 8.21 -11.44 6.11
C LYS A 27 8.31 -10.40 7.23
N ASP A 28 9.06 -9.32 6.97
CA ASP A 28 9.15 -8.15 7.83
C ASP A 28 9.63 -6.93 7.04
N ARG A 29 9.58 -5.74 7.64
CA ARG A 29 9.95 -4.47 7.00
C ARG A 29 11.43 -4.33 6.60
N LYS A 30 12.31 -5.15 7.15
CA LYS A 30 13.76 -5.18 6.87
C LYS A 30 14.10 -6.21 5.78
N GLN A 31 13.12 -6.92 5.23
CA GLN A 31 13.34 -7.87 4.16
C GLN A 31 12.86 -7.32 2.83
N LYS A 32 13.38 -7.92 1.74
CA LYS A 32 12.85 -7.66 0.41
C LYS A 32 11.43 -8.24 0.31
N GLY A 33 10.57 -7.56 -0.44
CA GLY A 33 9.19 -7.97 -0.64
C GLY A 33 8.60 -7.43 -1.93
N THR A 34 7.28 -7.49 -2.00
CA THR A 34 6.50 -6.97 -3.13
C THR A 34 5.78 -5.70 -2.70
N LEU A 35 6.00 -4.61 -3.42
CA LEU A 35 5.35 -3.32 -3.23
C LEU A 35 4.24 -3.14 -4.26
N PHE A 36 3.06 -2.76 -3.79
CA PHE A 36 1.89 -2.40 -4.58
C PHE A 36 1.53 -0.95 -4.30
N ARG A 37 1.50 -0.10 -5.32
CA ARG A 37 1.13 1.30 -5.15
C ARG A 37 0.48 1.89 -6.38
N ALA A 38 -0.22 2.99 -6.16
CA ALA A 38 -0.64 3.90 -7.20
C ALA A 38 0.36 5.05 -7.30
N VAL A 39 0.84 5.34 -8.51
CA VAL A 39 1.78 6.43 -8.81
C VAL A 39 1.22 7.29 -9.92
N GLU A 40 1.38 8.61 -9.78
CA GLU A 40 1.05 9.54 -10.87
C GLU A 40 2.24 9.61 -11.84
N GLU A 41 1.98 9.29 -13.12
CA GLU A 41 2.93 9.52 -14.20
C GLU A 41 2.46 10.70 -15.03
N ARG A 42 3.37 11.66 -15.25
CA ARG A 42 3.08 12.98 -15.85
C ARG A 42 2.40 12.93 -17.22
N SER A 43 2.41 11.81 -17.93
CA SER A 43 1.85 11.66 -19.26
C SER A 43 0.64 10.72 -19.34
N ASP A 44 0.39 9.90 -18.31
CA ASP A 44 -0.56 8.78 -18.36
C ASP A 44 -1.56 8.76 -17.19
N GLY A 45 -1.48 9.75 -16.29
CA GLY A 45 -2.33 9.84 -15.10
C GLY A 45 -1.88 8.87 -14.00
N ILE A 46 -2.80 8.43 -13.15
CA ILE A 46 -2.47 7.44 -12.12
C ILE A 46 -2.30 6.05 -12.73
N ASN A 47 -1.09 5.51 -12.60
CA ASN A 47 -0.75 4.13 -12.92
C ASN A 47 -0.62 3.26 -11.67
N ARG A 48 -0.85 1.96 -11.87
CA ARG A 48 -0.61 0.93 -10.88
C ARG A 48 0.81 0.43 -11.05
N GLU A 49 1.55 0.39 -9.95
CA GLU A 49 2.91 -0.11 -9.96
C GLU A 49 3.05 -1.27 -8.98
N LEU A 50 3.61 -2.36 -9.49
CA LEU A 50 4.03 -3.52 -8.72
C LEU A 50 5.55 -3.66 -8.84
N ARG A 51 6.25 -3.65 -7.71
CA ARG A 51 7.71 -3.86 -7.65
C ARG A 51 8.05 -5.07 -6.81
N LYS A 52 8.64 -6.08 -7.45
CA LYS A 52 9.19 -7.27 -6.77
C LYS A 52 10.60 -7.00 -6.27
N GLY A 53 10.99 -7.62 -5.17
CA GLY A 53 12.32 -7.43 -4.57
C GLY A 53 12.54 -6.03 -3.97
N PHE A 54 11.46 -5.29 -3.72
CA PHE A 54 11.50 -3.95 -3.14
C PHE A 54 11.99 -4.00 -1.70
N PHE A 55 12.76 -2.99 -1.30
CA PHE A 55 13.27 -2.82 0.04
C PHE A 55 13.00 -1.38 0.51
N ILE A 56 12.44 -1.23 1.70
CA ILE A 56 12.17 0.08 2.28
C ILE A 56 13.51 0.75 2.60
N ASN A 57 13.75 1.93 2.02
CA ASN A 57 14.98 2.67 2.28
C ASN A 57 15.07 3.05 3.77
N PRO A 58 16.10 2.63 4.52
CA PRO A 58 16.25 2.94 5.94
C PRO A 58 16.36 4.43 6.25
N GLN A 59 16.72 5.25 5.25
CA GLN A 59 16.83 6.70 5.38
C GLN A 59 15.49 7.43 5.21
N GLU A 60 14.49 6.77 4.63
CA GLU A 60 13.15 7.36 4.47
C GLU A 60 12.31 7.17 5.73
N THR A 61 11.60 8.23 6.13
CA THR A 61 10.66 8.14 7.26
C THR A 61 9.34 7.59 6.75
N VAL A 62 9.09 6.32 7.06
CA VAL A 62 7.90 5.58 6.63
C VAL A 62 7.22 4.99 7.86
N SER A 63 5.93 5.31 8.04
CA SER A 63 5.08 4.60 9.00
C SER A 63 4.68 3.24 8.41
N VAL A 64 4.73 2.21 9.25
CA VAL A 64 4.40 0.83 8.86
C VAL A 64 3.29 0.34 9.77
N ILE A 65 2.16 -0.04 9.17
CA ILE A 65 1.00 -0.54 9.89
C ILE A 65 0.70 -1.96 9.39
N THR A 66 0.74 -2.94 10.29
CA THR A 66 0.45 -4.33 9.91
C THR A 66 -1.05 -4.57 9.79
N LEU A 67 -1.51 -4.91 8.59
CA LEU A 67 -2.92 -5.19 8.29
C LEU A 67 -3.25 -6.65 8.58
N GLY A 68 -2.38 -7.57 8.18
CA GLY A 68 -2.59 -9.00 8.38
C GLY A 68 -1.41 -9.82 7.86
N ALA A 69 -1.66 -11.10 7.61
CA ALA A 69 -0.67 -12.00 7.05
C ALA A 69 -1.33 -12.97 6.05
N ILE A 70 -0.58 -13.32 5.01
CA ILE A 70 -1.00 -14.23 3.93
C ILE A 70 0.04 -15.34 3.73
N VAL A 71 -0.29 -16.39 2.99
CA VAL A 71 0.73 -17.36 2.56
C VAL A 71 1.42 -16.89 1.29
N ASP A 72 2.69 -17.26 1.13
CA ASP A 72 3.54 -16.84 -0.01
C ASP A 72 2.93 -17.22 -1.37
N LEU A 73 2.26 -18.37 -1.43
CA LEU A 73 1.58 -18.87 -2.63
C LEU A 73 0.45 -17.93 -3.11
N ASP A 74 -0.11 -17.11 -2.23
CA ASP A 74 -1.21 -16.21 -2.56
C ASP A 74 -0.73 -14.92 -3.25
N ILE A 75 0.57 -14.63 -3.27
CA ILE A 75 1.08 -13.37 -3.87
C ILE A 75 0.53 -13.19 -5.28
N PHE A 76 0.53 -14.24 -6.11
CA PHE A 76 0.04 -14.18 -7.48
C PHE A 76 -1.43 -13.71 -7.55
N LEU A 77 -2.29 -14.23 -6.67
CA LEU A 77 -3.69 -13.82 -6.57
C LEU A 77 -3.81 -12.36 -6.14
N LEU A 78 -2.92 -11.88 -5.26
CA LEU A 78 -2.88 -10.47 -4.87
C LEU A 78 -2.47 -9.55 -6.04
N GLU A 79 -1.60 -10.00 -6.94
CA GLU A 79 -1.25 -9.26 -8.16
C GLU A 79 -2.47 -9.16 -9.10
N GLU A 80 -3.20 -10.25 -9.26
CA GLU A 80 -4.45 -10.28 -10.03
C GLU A 80 -5.51 -9.36 -9.43
N THR A 81 -5.74 -9.43 -8.12
CA THR A 81 -6.68 -8.55 -7.41
C THR A 81 -6.28 -7.09 -7.59
N ALA A 82 -4.99 -6.74 -7.40
CA ALA A 82 -4.51 -5.37 -7.60
C ALA A 82 -4.73 -4.87 -9.05
N ALA A 83 -4.59 -5.75 -10.04
CA ALA A 83 -4.84 -5.46 -11.44
C ALA A 83 -6.34 -5.34 -11.79
N GLN A 84 -7.23 -5.87 -10.95
CA GLN A 84 -8.69 -5.75 -11.13
C GLN A 84 -9.30 -4.56 -10.37
N VAL A 85 -8.59 -3.99 -9.38
CA VAL A 85 -9.05 -2.78 -8.68
C VAL A 85 -9.24 -1.65 -9.69
N VAL A 86 -10.50 -1.28 -9.89
CA VAL A 86 -10.89 -0.17 -10.74
C VAL A 86 -10.51 1.13 -10.04
N MET A 87 -9.67 1.93 -10.71
CA MET A 87 -9.37 3.27 -10.25
C MET A 87 -10.66 4.12 -10.33
N PRO A 88 -10.97 4.95 -9.33
CA PRO A 88 -12.16 5.80 -9.36
C PRO A 88 -12.07 6.95 -10.38
N TRP A 89 -10.95 7.10 -11.09
CA TRP A 89 -10.70 8.12 -12.11
C TRP A 89 -10.50 7.49 -13.49
N ALA A 90 -10.86 8.25 -14.52
CA ALA A 90 -10.56 7.89 -15.90
C ALA A 90 -9.06 7.84 -16.15
N LYS A 91 -8.62 6.91 -17.02
CA LYS A 91 -7.23 6.80 -17.47
C LYS A 91 -6.76 8.16 -18.03
N GLY A 92 -5.59 8.64 -17.59
CA GLY A 92 -5.05 9.95 -17.99
C GLY A 92 -5.51 11.15 -17.17
N ALA A 93 -6.35 10.98 -16.14
CA ALA A 93 -6.68 12.07 -15.22
C ALA A 93 -5.48 12.40 -14.31
N TYR A 94 -5.10 13.68 -14.27
CA TYR A 94 -4.17 14.22 -13.27
C TYR A 94 -4.87 14.29 -11.93
N SER A 95 -4.18 13.83 -10.89
CA SER A 95 -4.80 13.49 -9.62
C SER A 95 -4.10 14.24 -8.50
N LYS A 96 -4.84 14.69 -7.50
CA LYS A 96 -4.20 15.31 -6.33
C LYS A 96 -3.57 14.20 -5.48
N LYS A 97 -2.57 14.52 -4.65
CA LYS A 97 -1.91 13.56 -3.72
C LYS A 97 -2.86 12.65 -2.89
N ALA A 98 -4.15 12.99 -2.80
CA ALA A 98 -5.17 12.20 -2.12
C ALA A 98 -5.48 10.83 -2.77
N ASP A 99 -5.11 10.65 -4.04
CA ASP A 99 -5.71 9.63 -4.89
C ASP A 99 -5.00 8.27 -4.79
N CYS A 100 -3.71 8.25 -4.41
CA CYS A 100 -3.01 7.01 -4.09
C CYS A 100 -3.59 6.29 -2.85
N ARG A 101 -4.17 7.05 -1.91
CA ARG A 101 -4.78 6.52 -0.69
C ARG A 101 -6.07 5.77 -1.02
N GLU A 102 -6.90 6.34 -1.87
CA GLU A 102 -8.17 5.75 -2.26
C GLU A 102 -7.97 4.41 -2.98
N TRP A 103 -6.98 4.32 -3.87
CA TRP A 103 -6.62 3.04 -4.48
C TRP A 103 -6.22 1.98 -3.43
N VAL A 104 -5.42 2.36 -2.43
CA VAL A 104 -5.03 1.44 -1.35
C VAL A 104 -6.25 0.97 -0.54
N PHE A 105 -7.21 1.87 -0.27
CA PHE A 105 -8.47 1.49 0.37
C PHE A 105 -9.24 0.46 -0.45
N LEU A 106 -9.44 0.71 -1.74
CA LEU A 106 -10.15 -0.20 -2.64
C LEU A 106 -9.44 -1.55 -2.76
N PHE A 107 -8.11 -1.54 -2.85
CA PHE A 107 -7.32 -2.76 -2.92
C PHE A 107 -7.46 -3.59 -1.64
N VAL A 108 -7.30 -2.98 -0.46
CA VAL A 108 -7.49 -3.70 0.80
C VAL A 108 -8.93 -4.18 0.98
N GLN A 109 -9.91 -3.41 0.53
CA GLN A 109 -11.31 -3.85 0.52
C GLN A 109 -11.51 -5.09 -0.36
N ALA A 110 -10.91 -5.15 -1.54
CA ALA A 110 -10.93 -6.34 -2.38
C ALA A 110 -10.26 -7.53 -1.67
N LEU A 111 -9.12 -7.31 -1.00
CA LEU A 111 -8.47 -8.37 -0.20
C LEU A 111 -9.34 -8.90 0.95
N VAL A 112 -10.19 -8.05 1.53
CA VAL A 112 -11.18 -8.49 2.53
C VAL A 112 -12.30 -9.29 1.88
N GLN A 113 -12.80 -8.86 0.72
CA GLN A 113 -13.87 -9.56 -0.02
C GLN A 113 -13.43 -10.95 -0.48
N GLU A 114 -12.19 -11.09 -0.93
CA GLU A 114 -11.57 -12.36 -1.33
C GLU A 114 -11.13 -13.22 -0.13
N GLY A 115 -11.30 -12.72 1.11
CA GLY A 115 -11.01 -13.48 2.34
C GLY A 115 -9.54 -13.53 2.76
N PHE A 116 -8.64 -12.82 2.08
CA PHE A 116 -7.23 -12.72 2.47
C PHE A 116 -7.02 -11.93 3.76
N LEU A 117 -7.86 -10.93 4.02
CA LEU A 117 -7.80 -10.08 5.21
C LEU A 117 -9.11 -10.08 5.99
N ARG A 118 -9.00 -9.92 7.31
CA ARG A 118 -10.20 -9.80 8.17
C ARG A 118 -10.86 -8.43 7.96
N PRO A 119 -12.19 -8.31 8.01
CA PRO A 119 -12.89 -7.02 7.83
C PRO A 119 -12.43 -5.89 8.77
N ALA A 120 -11.95 -6.23 9.98
CA ALA A 120 -11.43 -5.26 10.95
C ALA A 120 -10.23 -4.43 10.44
N VAL A 121 -9.55 -4.84 9.37
CA VAL A 121 -8.45 -4.04 8.79
C VAL A 121 -8.92 -2.73 8.18
N ILE A 122 -10.19 -2.62 7.78
CA ILE A 122 -10.74 -1.39 7.21
C ILE A 122 -10.74 -0.26 8.23
N GLU A 123 -11.01 -0.56 9.51
CA GLU A 123 -10.89 0.43 10.60
C GLU A 123 -9.45 0.88 10.81
N LYS A 124 -8.47 -0.03 10.69
CA LYS A 124 -7.05 0.34 10.74
C LYS A 124 -6.68 1.34 9.65
N LEU A 125 -7.21 1.16 8.44
CA LEU A 125 -7.01 2.11 7.34
C LEU A 125 -7.68 3.46 7.63
N ARG A 126 -8.89 3.47 8.19
CA ARG A 126 -9.59 4.71 8.56
C ARG A 126 -8.79 5.52 9.57
N LEU A 127 -8.32 4.88 10.65
CA LEU A 127 -7.47 5.51 11.66
C LEU A 127 -6.14 5.99 11.07
N ALA A 128 -5.55 5.23 10.14
CA ALA A 128 -4.32 5.63 9.48
C ALA A 128 -4.45 6.94 8.68
N ARG A 129 -5.65 7.32 8.22
CA ARG A 129 -5.89 8.61 7.53
C ARG A 129 -5.75 9.81 8.45
N GLU A 130 -5.93 9.63 9.75
CA GLU A 130 -5.85 10.69 10.76
C GLU A 130 -4.40 10.94 11.21
N LEU A 131 -3.46 10.11 10.76
CA LEU A 131 -2.04 10.26 11.11
C LEU A 131 -1.44 11.52 10.50
N SER A 132 -0.79 12.32 11.35
CA SER A 132 0.03 13.44 10.90
C SER A 132 1.32 12.93 10.26
N ILE A 133 1.57 13.34 9.02
CA ILE A 133 2.77 13.00 8.25
C ILE A 133 3.98 13.90 8.58
N ASP A 134 3.78 14.94 9.40
CA ASP A 134 4.82 15.86 9.86
C ASP A 134 5.52 15.36 11.14
N GLY A 135 4.98 14.31 11.77
CA GLY A 135 5.52 13.67 12.98
C GLY A 135 6.53 12.54 12.69
N PRO A 136 7.08 11.90 13.74
CA PRO A 136 7.95 10.73 13.58
C PRO A 136 7.19 9.53 12.99
N ALA A 137 7.92 8.59 12.35
CA ALA A 137 7.32 7.36 11.83
C ALA A 137 6.66 6.54 12.93
N ILE A 138 5.38 6.21 12.72
CA ILE A 138 4.57 5.37 13.59
C ILE A 138 4.71 3.92 13.16
N ARG A 139 4.80 3.03 14.14
CA ARG A 139 4.95 1.57 13.93
C ARG A 139 3.90 0.88 14.78
N VAL A 140 2.93 0.23 14.15
CA VAL A 140 1.83 -0.47 14.84
C VAL A 140 1.54 -1.81 14.17
#